data_AF-A0A914ML58-F1
#
_entry.id   AF-A0A914ML58-F1
#
_cell.length_a   1.000
_cell.length_b   1.000
_cell.length_c   1.000
_cell.angle_alpha   90.00
_cell.angle_beta   90.00
_cell.angle_gamma   90.00
#
_symmetry.space_group_name_H-M   'P 1'
#
loop_
_entity.id
_entity.type
_entity.pdbx_description
1 polymer ?
#
loop_
_entity_poly.entity_id
_entity_poly.type
_entity_poly.pdbx_seq_one_letter_code
_entity_poly.pdbx_strand_id
1 'polypeptide(L)'
;MSAIWNYFKLSGRVAFCKEEGCEYKKDYPPKSSTNTLIWHIQHKHGEKYKEYAKKRKQNAENCQRSIKRAFLTMEQSSSSTVATIDENLLSDDDINNRKMTDIITSLRAKSPWESDGEKTQEINQSIIEFICADIQPLSVVDNIGFKG
;
A
#
# COMPACT_ATOMS: atom_id res chain seq x y z
N MET A 1 2.25 -6.81 -8.04
CA MET A 1 1.48 -6.71 -9.30
C MET A 1 0.00 -7.01 -9.04
N SER A 2 -0.93 -6.40 -9.78
CA SER A 2 -2.38 -6.57 -9.61
C SER A 2 -2.85 -8.01 -9.90
N ALA A 3 -3.86 -8.50 -9.16
CA ALA A 3 -4.38 -9.87 -9.30
C ALA A 3 -5.07 -10.16 -10.65
N ILE A 4 -5.37 -9.12 -11.43
CA ILE A 4 -6.02 -9.23 -12.75
C ILE A 4 -5.17 -10.00 -13.78
N TRP A 5 -3.84 -9.97 -13.62
CA TRP A 5 -2.89 -10.64 -14.52
C TRP A 5 -2.91 -12.18 -14.43
N ASN A 6 -3.65 -12.74 -13.49
CA ASN A 6 -3.94 -14.17 -13.50
C ASN A 6 -4.79 -14.55 -14.73
N TYR A 7 -5.67 -13.65 -15.16
CA TYR A 7 -6.65 -13.85 -16.24
C TYR A 7 -6.23 -13.24 -17.59
N PHE A 8 -5.20 -12.39 -17.58
CA PHE A 8 -4.66 -11.77 -18.79
C PHE A 8 -3.18 -12.10 -18.98
N LYS A 9 -2.73 -12.10 -20.23
CA LYS A 9 -1.31 -12.19 -20.61
C LYS A 9 -0.90 -10.88 -21.27
N LEU A 10 0.21 -10.29 -20.86
CA LEU A 10 0.78 -9.12 -21.52
C LEU A 10 1.82 -9.59 -22.55
N SER A 11 1.69 -9.17 -23.80
CA SER A 11 2.71 -9.33 -24.84
C SER A 11 3.05 -7.95 -25.40
N GLY A 12 4.24 -7.45 -25.06
CA GLY A 12 4.64 -6.08 -25.39
C GLY A 12 3.72 -5.05 -24.73
N ARG A 13 3.04 -4.24 -25.56
CA ARG A 13 2.05 -3.23 -25.12
C ARG A 13 0.60 -3.71 -25.23
N VAL A 14 0.35 -5.00 -25.43
CA VAL A 14 -1.00 -5.53 -25.65
C VAL A 14 -1.33 -6.56 -24.59
N ALA A 15 -2.48 -6.40 -23.94
CA ALA A 15 -3.04 -7.36 -22.99
C ALA A 15 -4.05 -8.27 -23.69
N PHE A 16 -3.90 -9.57 -23.53
CA PHE A 16 -4.72 -10.63 -24.11
C PHE A 16 -5.48 -11.37 -23.02
N CYS A 17 -6.77 -11.67 -23.25
CA CYS A 17 -7.51 -12.57 -22.37
C CYS A 17 -6.95 -14.00 -22.47
N LYS A 18 -6.86 -14.71 -21.35
CA LYS A 18 -6.40 -16.11 -21.31
C LYS A 18 -7.54 -17.14 -21.42
N GLU A 19 -8.79 -16.68 -21.40
CA GLU A 19 -9.94 -17.58 -21.42
C GLU A 19 -10.15 -18.19 -22.80
N GLU A 20 -10.38 -19.49 -22.84
CA GLU A 20 -10.59 -20.25 -24.07
C GLU A 20 -11.81 -19.71 -24.84
N GLY A 21 -11.64 -19.49 -26.14
CA GLY A 21 -12.67 -18.91 -27.00
C GLY A 21 -12.85 -17.38 -26.87
N CYS A 22 -11.96 -16.68 -26.15
CA CYS A 22 -11.98 -15.22 -26.05
C CYS A 22 -10.83 -14.55 -26.81
N GLU A 23 -11.13 -13.92 -27.93
CA GLU A 23 -10.15 -13.19 -28.76
C GLU A 23 -9.90 -11.74 -28.30
N TYR A 24 -10.27 -11.41 -27.07
CA TYR A 24 -10.15 -10.04 -26.57
C TYR A 24 -8.67 -9.65 -26.41
N LYS A 25 -8.32 -8.52 -27.03
CA LYS A 25 -7.03 -7.86 -26.90
C LYS A 25 -7.21 -6.36 -26.70
N LYS A 26 -6.35 -5.75 -25.91
CA LYS A 26 -6.38 -4.31 -25.65
C LYS A 26 -4.99 -3.75 -25.51
N ASP A 27 -4.74 -2.61 -26.16
CA ASP A 27 -3.52 -1.83 -25.94
C ASP A 27 -3.45 -1.36 -24.48
N TYR A 28 -2.30 -1.62 -23.88
CA TYR A 28 -1.97 -1.38 -22.48
C TYR A 28 -0.60 -0.69 -22.40
N PRO A 29 -0.53 0.62 -22.69
CA PRO A 29 0.71 1.38 -22.49
C PRO A 29 1.11 1.44 -21.00
N PRO A 30 2.38 1.78 -20.70
CA PRO A 30 2.84 1.97 -19.34
C PRO A 30 1.94 2.96 -18.58
N LYS A 31 1.67 2.70 -17.30
CA LYS A 31 0.74 3.48 -16.44
C LYS A 31 -0.75 3.40 -16.81
N SER A 32 -1.15 2.52 -17.73
CA SER A 32 -2.57 2.26 -17.96
C SER A 32 -3.26 1.69 -16.73
N SER A 33 -4.55 2.00 -16.57
CA SER A 33 -5.38 1.41 -15.54
C SER A 33 -5.89 0.02 -15.94
N THR A 34 -6.12 -0.85 -14.96
CA THR A 34 -6.66 -2.19 -15.19
C THR A 34 -8.19 -2.23 -15.28
N ASN A 35 -8.89 -1.09 -15.23
CA ASN A 35 -10.36 -1.06 -15.16
C ASN A 35 -11.02 -1.68 -16.40
N THR A 36 -10.49 -1.40 -17.59
CA THR A 36 -11.02 -1.98 -18.83
C THR A 36 -10.86 -3.50 -18.86
N LEU A 37 -9.79 -4.03 -18.28
CA LEU A 37 -9.54 -5.47 -18.17
C LEU A 37 -10.53 -6.10 -17.18
N ILE A 38 -10.80 -5.44 -16.05
CA ILE A 38 -11.79 -5.89 -15.05
C ILE A 38 -13.19 -5.91 -15.67
N TRP A 39 -13.56 -4.83 -16.37
CA TRP A 39 -14.86 -4.72 -17.05
C TRP A 39 -15.04 -5.83 -18.08
N HIS A 40 -14.00 -6.15 -18.85
CA HIS A 40 -14.05 -7.26 -19.80
C HIS A 40 -14.40 -8.59 -19.12
N ILE A 41 -13.70 -8.97 -18.05
CA ILE A 41 -13.99 -10.23 -17.34
C ILE A 41 -15.40 -10.17 -16.73
N GLN A 42 -15.83 -9.04 -16.18
CA GLN A 42 -17.17 -8.91 -15.59
C GLN A 42 -18.29 -9.23 -16.58
N HIS A 43 -18.19 -8.76 -17.83
CA HIS A 43 -19.25 -8.92 -18.83
C HIS A 43 -19.11 -10.15 -19.72
N LYS A 44 -17.87 -10.62 -19.97
CA LYS A 44 -17.63 -11.77 -20.86
C LYS A 44 -17.35 -13.07 -20.10
N HIS A 45 -16.84 -12.98 -18.87
CA HIS A 45 -16.42 -14.12 -18.06
C HIS A 45 -16.95 -14.01 -16.63
N GLY A 46 -18.28 -13.99 -16.48
CA GLY A 46 -18.94 -13.74 -15.20
C GLY A 46 -18.49 -14.68 -14.07
N GLU A 47 -18.28 -15.97 -14.35
CA GLU A 47 -17.77 -16.93 -13.36
C GLU A 47 -16.34 -16.60 -12.90
N LYS A 48 -15.45 -16.26 -13.85
CA LYS A 48 -14.08 -15.82 -13.55
C LYS A 48 -14.06 -14.51 -12.80
N TYR A 49 -15.00 -13.60 -13.09
CA TYR A 49 -15.15 -12.37 -12.34
C TYR A 49 -15.54 -12.63 -10.88
N LYS A 50 -16.43 -13.61 -10.61
CA LYS A 50 -16.78 -14.00 -9.23
C LYS A 50 -15.55 -14.51 -8.47
N GLU A 51 -14.72 -15.34 -9.11
CA GLU A 51 -13.45 -15.81 -8.52
C GLU A 51 -12.49 -14.64 -8.24
N TYR A 52 -12.32 -13.75 -9.23
CA TYR A 52 -11.50 -12.55 -9.09
C TYR A 52 -11.99 -11.65 -7.94
N ALA A 53 -13.30 -11.42 -7.84
CA ALA A 53 -13.91 -10.59 -6.81
C ALA A 53 -13.68 -11.18 -5.41
N LYS A 54 -13.86 -12.50 -5.25
CA LYS A 54 -13.55 -13.21 -4.00
C LYS A 54 -12.07 -13.04 -3.62
N LYS A 55 -11.15 -13.27 -4.56
CA LYS A 55 -9.70 -13.13 -4.33
C LYS A 55 -9.31 -11.70 -4.00
N ARG A 56 -9.92 -10.71 -4.67
CA ARG A 56 -9.70 -9.29 -4.42
C ARG A 56 -10.15 -8.90 -3.01
N LYS A 57 -11.33 -9.35 -2.58
CA LYS A 57 -11.84 -9.13 -1.21
C LYS A 57 -10.91 -9.74 -0.17
N GLN A 58 -10.52 -11.00 -0.36
CA GLN A 58 -9.59 -11.68 0.55
C GLN A 58 -8.25 -10.94 0.67
N ASN A 59 -7.69 -10.48 -0.45
CA ASN A 59 -6.45 -9.73 -0.45
C ASN A 59 -6.59 -8.37 0.27
N ALA A 60 -7.72 -7.69 0.12
CA ALA A 60 -8.00 -6.45 0.83
C ALA A 60 -8.10 -6.68 2.34
N GLU A 61 -8.82 -7.72 2.78
CA GLU A 61 -8.90 -8.10 4.18
C GLU A 61 -7.54 -8.49 4.76
N ASN A 62 -6.74 -9.27 4.02
CA ASN A 62 -5.40 -9.64 4.44
C ASN A 62 -4.47 -8.42 4.58
N CYS A 63 -4.56 -7.46 3.64
CA CYS A 63 -3.84 -6.20 3.73
C CYS A 63 -4.25 -5.39 4.96
N GLN A 64 -5.56 -5.24 5.21
CA GLN A 64 -6.09 -4.56 6.40
C GLN A 64 -5.64 -5.23 7.69
N ARG A 65 -5.71 -6.56 7.78
CA ARG A 65 -5.20 -7.30 8.95
C ARG A 65 -3.70 -7.07 9.15
N SER A 66 -2.93 -7.06 8.07
CA SER A 66 -1.49 -6.79 8.11
C SER A 66 -1.19 -5.38 8.62
N ILE A 67 -1.90 -4.37 8.12
CA ILE A 67 -1.76 -2.98 8.56
C ILE A 67 -2.13 -2.85 10.05
N LYS A 68 -3.25 -3.44 10.47
CA LYS A 68 -3.69 -3.43 11.87
C LYS A 68 -2.67 -4.08 12.81
N ARG A 69 -2.05 -5.20 12.40
CA ARG A 69 -0.99 -5.84 13.17
C ARG A 69 0.25 -4.97 13.27
N ALA A 70 0.70 -4.39 12.16
CA ALA A 70 1.85 -3.50 12.15
C ALA A 70 1.64 -2.30 13.10
N PHE A 71 0.43 -1.72 13.10
CA PHE A 71 0.06 -0.65 14.01
C PHE A 71 0.12 -1.06 15.49
N LEU A 72 -0.50 -2.19 15.86
CA LEU A 72 -0.49 -2.72 17.23
C LEU A 72 0.93 -3.04 17.74
N THR A 73 1.81 -3.55 16.89
CA THR A 73 3.22 -3.81 17.24
C THR A 73 3.99 -2.52 17.51
N MET A 74 3.66 -1.41 16.82
CA MET A 74 4.28 -0.10 17.07
C MET A 74 3.80 0.52 18.40
N GLU A 75 2.52 0.36 18.75
CA GLU A 75 1.99 0.83 20.04
C GLU A 75 2.58 0.07 21.24
N GLN A 76 2.71 -1.26 21.13
CA GLN A 76 3.30 -2.07 22.20
C GLN A 76 4.80 -1.81 22.41
N SER A 77 5.51 -1.38 21.36
CA SER A 77 6.91 -0.95 21.47
C SER A 77 7.11 0.37 22.22
N SER A 78 6.02 1.11 22.49
CA SER A 78 6.06 2.43 23.12
C SER A 78 5.64 2.39 24.61
N SER A 79 5.27 1.22 25.14
CA SER A 79 4.73 1.06 26.50
C SER A 79 5.34 -0.13 27.27
N SER A 80 6.65 -0.35 27.15
CA SER A 80 7.39 -1.21 28.09
C SER A 80 8.65 -0.51 28.58
N THR A 81 8.65 -0.24 29.88
CA THR A 81 9.75 0.27 30.70
C THR A 81 10.90 -0.72 30.77
N VAL A 82 12.13 -0.19 30.66
CA VAL A 82 13.41 -0.68 31.21
C VAL A 82 13.41 -2.15 31.68
N ALA A 83 13.98 -3.03 30.86
CA ALA A 83 14.63 -4.24 31.35
C ALA A 83 15.84 -4.52 30.45
N THR A 84 17.02 -4.37 31.05
CA THR A 84 18.31 -4.82 30.53
C THR A 84 18.20 -6.27 30.07
N ILE A 85 18.58 -6.57 28.83
CA ILE A 85 18.75 -7.96 28.39
C ILE A 85 20.22 -8.15 28.04
N ASP A 86 20.80 -9.06 28.81
CA ASP A 86 22.15 -9.60 28.75
C ASP A 86 22.41 -10.28 27.40
N GLU A 87 23.64 -10.10 26.93
CA GLU A 87 24.11 -10.46 25.60
C GLU A 87 24.57 -11.93 25.63
N ASN A 88 23.66 -12.90 25.47
CA ASN A 88 23.97 -14.27 24.99
C ASN A 88 22.74 -15.20 24.95
N LEU A 89 22.24 -15.54 23.75
CA LEU A 89 22.10 -16.93 23.24
C LEU A 89 21.50 -16.90 21.83
N LEU A 90 22.27 -17.36 20.85
CA LEU A 90 21.78 -17.69 19.50
C LEU A 90 21.06 -19.05 19.52
N SER A 91 19.89 -19.14 18.87
CA SER A 91 19.37 -20.40 18.33
C SER A 91 18.44 -20.18 17.12
N ASP A 92 18.91 -20.65 15.95
CA ASP A 92 18.27 -21.23 14.76
C ASP A 92 16.84 -20.86 14.27
N ASP A 93 16.36 -19.62 14.38
CA ASP A 93 15.07 -19.17 13.76
C ASP A 93 15.18 -17.90 12.88
N ASP A 94 16.31 -17.71 12.19
CA ASP A 94 16.77 -16.40 11.69
C ASP A 94 16.15 -15.85 10.38
N ILE A 95 15.40 -16.62 9.59
CA ILE A 95 14.98 -16.15 8.25
C ILE A 95 13.72 -15.28 8.28
N ASN A 96 12.74 -15.61 9.15
CA ASN A 96 11.50 -14.84 9.25
C ASN A 96 11.69 -13.57 10.09
N ASN A 97 12.57 -13.61 11.09
CA ASN A 97 12.82 -12.46 11.95
C ASN A 97 13.62 -11.37 11.24
N ARG A 98 14.60 -11.71 10.40
CA ARG A 98 15.36 -10.73 9.58
C ARG A 98 14.48 -9.87 8.66
N LYS A 99 13.49 -10.49 8.02
CA LYS A 99 12.56 -9.74 7.13
C LYS A 99 11.66 -8.80 7.93
N MET A 100 11.24 -9.21 9.12
CA MET A 100 10.42 -8.39 10.02
C MET A 100 11.23 -7.23 10.60
N THR A 101 12.48 -7.46 11.00
CA THR A 101 13.38 -6.41 11.49
C THR A 101 13.76 -5.42 10.40
N ASP A 102 14.00 -5.84 9.16
CA ASP A 102 14.28 -4.94 8.03
C ASP A 102 13.09 -4.02 7.70
N ILE A 103 11.86 -4.52 7.75
CA ILE A 103 10.66 -3.71 7.52
C ILE A 103 10.45 -2.72 8.67
N ILE A 104 10.55 -3.17 9.92
CA ILE A 104 10.41 -2.30 11.10
C ILE A 104 11.51 -1.23 11.11
N THR A 105 12.74 -1.59 10.75
CA THR A 105 13.86 -0.66 10.64
C THR A 105 13.64 0.33 9.50
N SER A 106 13.16 -0.11 8.34
CA SER A 106 12.82 0.77 7.21
C SER A 106 11.65 1.72 7.51
N LEU A 107 10.68 1.28 8.32
CA LEU A 107 9.57 2.12 8.78
C LEU A 107 10.03 3.15 9.83
N ARG A 108 10.92 2.75 10.75
CA ARG A 108 11.54 3.64 11.74
C ARG A 108 12.60 4.57 11.14
N ALA A 109 13.20 4.21 10.00
CA ALA A 109 14.20 4.99 9.28
C ALA A 109 13.61 6.10 8.40
N LYS A 110 12.29 6.32 8.41
CA LYS A 110 11.73 7.60 7.96
C LYS A 110 12.07 8.64 9.00
N SER A 111 13.27 9.20 8.90
CA SER A 111 13.65 10.39 9.64
C SER A 111 12.58 11.46 9.40
N PRO A 112 12.19 12.21 10.45
CA PRO A 112 11.41 13.43 10.27
C PRO A 112 12.04 14.27 9.15
N TRP A 113 11.21 14.83 8.26
CA TRP A 113 11.72 15.76 7.26
C TRP A 113 12.44 16.90 7.98
N GLU A 114 13.55 17.37 7.42
CA GLU A 114 14.24 18.54 7.93
C GLU A 114 13.26 19.72 7.96
N SER A 115 13.17 20.42 9.09
CA SER A 115 12.20 21.52 9.29
C SER A 115 12.31 22.61 8.22
N ASP A 116 13.52 22.87 7.74
CA ASP A 116 13.81 23.91 6.76
C ASP A 116 14.18 23.35 5.38
N GLY A 117 13.96 22.05 5.17
CA GLY A 117 14.24 21.40 3.90
C GLY A 117 13.31 21.90 2.78
N GLU A 118 13.80 21.86 1.54
CA GLU A 118 13.06 22.31 0.34
C GLU A 118 11.67 21.67 0.24
N LYS A 119 11.57 20.36 0.51
CA LYS A 119 10.29 19.63 0.50
C LYS A 119 9.34 20.05 1.62
N THR A 120 9.87 20.40 2.78
CA THR A 120 9.06 20.88 3.92
C THR A 120 8.46 22.23 3.58
N GLN A 121 9.25 23.12 2.95
CA GLN A 121 8.78 24.41 2.47
C GLN A 121 7.71 24.27 1.37
N GLU A 122 7.91 23.38 0.40
CA GLU A 122 6.96 23.12 -0.69
C GLU A 122 5.60 22.63 -0.17
N ILE A 123 5.63 21.71 0.80
CA ILE A 123 4.41 21.20 1.46
C ILE A 123 3.74 22.30 2.29
N ASN A 124 4.50 23.06 3.08
CA ASN A 124 3.97 24.16 3.88
C ASN A 124 3.29 25.22 3.00
N GLN A 125 3.89 25.56 1.86
CA GLN A 125 3.32 26.49 0.90
C GLN A 125 2.00 25.97 0.33
N SER A 126 1.96 24.69 -0.06
CA SER A 126 0.74 24.04 -0.57
C SER A 126 -0.39 24.02 0.47
N ILE A 127 -0.05 23.80 1.75
CA ILE A 127 -1.02 23.82 2.85
C ILE A 127 -1.57 25.24 3.05
N ILE A 128 -0.72 26.27 3.02
CA ILE A 128 -1.14 27.66 3.14
C ILE A 128 -2.08 28.04 1.99
N GLU A 129 -1.75 27.66 0.76
CA GLU A 129 -2.60 27.91 -0.41
C GLU A 129 -3.96 27.25 -0.29
N PHE A 130 -4.02 26.00 0.18
CA PHE A 130 -5.28 25.30 0.47
C PHE A 130 -6.14 26.05 1.50
N ILE A 131 -5.52 26.45 2.62
CA ILE A 131 -6.22 27.16 3.71
C ILE A 131 -6.76 28.51 3.20
N CYS A 132 -5.96 29.24 2.44
CA CYS A 132 -6.35 30.54 1.90
C CYS A 132 -7.44 30.43 0.81
N ALA A 133 -7.36 29.43 -0.07
CA ALA A 133 -8.32 29.24 -1.15
C ALA A 133 -9.73 28.90 -0.64
N ASP A 134 -9.82 28.14 0.46
CA ASP A 134 -11.09 27.67 1.02
C ASP A 134 -11.45 28.37 2.36
N ILE A 135 -10.74 29.47 2.70
CA ILE A 135 -10.94 30.30 3.89
C ILE A 135 -11.07 29.46 5.18
N GLN A 136 -10.18 28.48 5.33
CA GLN A 136 -10.16 27.59 6.48
C GLN A 136 -9.42 28.24 7.67
N PRO A 137 -9.72 27.86 8.92
CA PRO A 137 -8.92 28.27 10.05
C PRO A 137 -7.56 27.57 10.03
N LEU A 138 -6.50 28.25 10.47
CA LEU A 138 -5.16 27.65 10.58
C LEU A 138 -5.13 26.42 11.49
N SER A 139 -6.06 26.31 12.45
CA SER A 139 -6.19 25.14 13.33
C SER A 139 -6.60 23.85 12.61
N VAL A 140 -6.99 23.91 11.32
CA VAL A 140 -7.30 22.71 10.54
C VAL A 140 -6.11 21.75 10.48
N VAL A 141 -4.89 22.29 10.46
CA VAL A 141 -3.67 21.48 10.41
C VAL A 141 -3.40 20.73 11.70
N ASP A 142 -4.05 21.13 12.81
CA ASP A 142 -3.92 20.48 14.10
C ASP A 142 -4.83 19.27 14.28
N ASN A 143 -5.81 19.10 13.40
CA ASN A 143 -6.76 18.00 13.46
C ASN A 143 -6.05 16.65 13.22
N ILE A 144 -6.37 15.65 14.06
CA ILE A 144 -5.82 14.29 13.93
C ILE A 144 -6.13 13.69 12.55
N GLY A 145 -7.30 13.98 11.98
CA GLY A 145 -7.67 13.53 10.63
C GLY A 145 -6.85 14.19 9.51
N PHE A 146 -6.18 15.31 9.78
CA PHE A 146 -5.30 16.00 8.84
C PHE A 146 -3.83 15.56 9.00
N LYS A 147 -3.39 15.20 10.21
CA LYS A 147 -1.99 14.85 10.55
C LYS A 147 -1.51 13.47 10.08
N GLY A 148 -2.39 12.62 9.55
CA GLY A 148 -2.08 11.44 8.71
C GLY A 148 -1.09 10.42 9.24
#